data_AF-A0A601P0H7-F1
#
_entry.id   AF-A0A601P0H7-F1
#
_cell.length_a   1.000
_cell.length_b   1.000
_cell.length_c   1.000
_cell.angle_alpha   90.00
_cell.angle_beta   90.00
_cell.angle_gamma   90.00
#
_symmetry.space_group_name_H-M   'P 1'
#
loop_
_entity.id
_entity.type
_entity.pdbx_description
1 polymer ?
#
loop_
_entity_poly.entity_id
_entity_poly.type
_entity_poly.pdbx_seq_one_letter_code
_entity_poly.pdbx_strand_id
1 'polypeptide(L)'
;MEYGMNVKKLFALKAPCKNCPFLKENGIELVEGRLDSIKEDLINNDETPFFCHKTTYSSGGFYDEETEAYVNSGQESYCMGAMAYLYAKNRLNVPTRIGLVMGMCDIEDIKNTIPFIKIE
;
A
#
# COMPACT_ATOMS: atom_id res chain seq x y z
N MET A 1 -4.39 2.71 -26.46
CA MET A 1 -3.63 2.91 -25.21
C MET A 1 -4.02 1.79 -24.28
N GLU A 2 -3.05 1.03 -23.78
CA GLU A 2 -3.31 -0.12 -22.92
C GLU A 2 -3.65 0.40 -21.51
N TYR A 3 -4.94 0.63 -21.24
CA TYR A 3 -5.47 1.07 -19.93
C TYR A 3 -5.55 -0.13 -18.96
N GLY A 4 -4.43 -0.79 -18.75
CA GLY A 4 -4.34 -1.97 -17.89
C GLY A 4 -3.42 -1.71 -16.70
N MET A 5 -3.84 -2.14 -15.51
CA MET A 5 -2.97 -2.19 -14.35
C MET A 5 -1.80 -3.14 -14.64
N ASN A 6 -0.56 -2.67 -14.45
CA ASN A 6 0.61 -3.55 -14.55
C ASN A 6 0.71 -4.40 -13.29
N VAL A 7 0.05 -5.57 -13.31
CA VAL A 7 -0.07 -6.46 -12.14
C VAL A 7 1.29 -6.90 -11.59
N LYS A 8 2.29 -7.17 -12.45
CA LYS A 8 3.64 -7.50 -11.99
C LYS A 8 4.26 -6.35 -11.21
N LYS A 9 4.07 -5.11 -11.67
CA LYS A 9 4.58 -3.92 -10.99
C LYS A 9 3.81 -3.62 -9.70
N LEU A 10 2.51 -3.89 -9.67
CA LEU A 10 1.67 -3.74 -8.49
C LEU A 10 2.27 -4.51 -7.30
N PHE A 11 2.70 -5.76 -7.50
CA PHE A 11 3.26 -6.60 -6.43
C PHE A 11 4.79 -6.62 -6.37
N ALA A 12 5.48 -5.67 -7.02
CA ALA A 12 6.95 -5.67 -7.09
C ALA A 12 7.65 -5.33 -5.76
N LEU A 13 6.96 -4.70 -4.80
CA LEU A 13 7.55 -4.31 -3.52
C LEU A 13 7.52 -5.48 -2.53
N LYS A 14 8.71 -5.87 -2.06
CA LYS A 14 8.91 -6.95 -1.07
C LYS A 14 9.17 -6.46 0.36
N ALA A 15 9.35 -5.15 0.52
CA ALA A 15 9.59 -4.51 1.81
C ALA A 15 9.05 -3.07 1.78
N PRO A 16 8.78 -2.44 2.93
CA PRO A 16 8.51 -1.01 2.98
C PRO A 16 9.66 -0.22 2.36
N CYS A 17 9.34 0.85 1.65
CA CYS A 17 10.38 1.78 1.22
C CYS A 17 11.07 2.44 2.42
N LYS A 18 12.32 2.89 2.22
CA LYS A 18 13.21 3.44 3.27
C LYS A 18 12.56 4.48 4.19
N ASN A 19 11.66 5.31 3.67
CA ASN A 19 10.96 6.36 4.39
C ASN A 19 9.43 6.13 4.44
N CYS A 20 8.99 4.87 4.51
CA CYS A 20 7.58 4.52 4.57
C CYS A 20 6.92 5.10 5.84
N PRO A 21 5.75 5.78 5.73
CA PRO A 21 5.04 6.31 6.89
C PRO A 21 4.65 5.26 7.94
N PHE A 22 4.51 4.00 7.51
CA PHE A 22 4.19 2.89 8.40
C PHE A 22 5.38 2.47 9.27
N LEU A 23 6.62 2.81 8.92
CA LEU A 23 7.78 2.38 9.70
C LEU A 23 7.79 3.03 11.09
N LYS A 24 8.20 2.27 12.11
CA LYS A 24 8.46 2.77 13.46
C LYS A 24 9.63 3.75 13.48
N GLU A 25 10.67 3.45 12.70
CA GLU A 25 11.90 4.23 12.60
C GLU A 25 12.13 4.68 11.15
N ASN A 26 12.69 5.88 10.97
CA ASN A 26 13.06 6.45 9.66
C ASN A 26 11.90 6.69 8.66
N GLY A 27 10.65 6.44 9.05
CA GLY A 27 9.48 6.84 8.29
C GLY A 27 9.34 8.36 8.19
N ILE A 28 8.78 8.85 7.08
CA ILE A 28 8.40 10.27 7.03
C ILE A 28 7.32 10.57 8.07
N GLU A 29 7.40 11.75 8.68
CA GLU A 29 6.32 12.24 9.53
C GLU A 29 5.16 12.72 8.66
N LEU A 30 3.96 12.27 9.00
CA LEU A 30 2.73 12.79 8.44
C LEU A 30 2.15 13.81 9.41
N VAL A 31 1.29 14.71 8.91
CA VAL A 31 0.49 15.57 9.79
C VAL A 31 -0.28 14.73 10.80
N GLU A 32 -0.48 15.27 11.99
CA GLU A 32 -1.13 14.58 13.11
C GLU A 32 -2.47 13.95 12.67
N GLY A 33 -2.72 12.72 13.10
CA GLY A 33 -3.92 11.95 12.75
C GLY A 33 -3.95 11.36 11.32
N ARG A 34 -3.06 11.79 10.40
CA ARG A 34 -3.13 11.30 9.01
C ARG A 34 -2.82 9.81 8.88
N LEU A 35 -1.84 9.30 9.61
CA LEU A 35 -1.53 7.86 9.57
C LEU A 35 -2.71 7.03 10.08
N ASP A 36 -3.41 7.52 11.10
CA ASP A 36 -4.54 6.79 11.69
C ASP A 36 -5.77 6.82 10.79
N SER A 37 -6.03 7.95 10.11
CA SER A 37 -7.02 8.02 9.02
C SER A 37 -6.69 7.01 7.90
N ILE A 38 -5.44 6.90 7.47
CA ILE A 38 -5.03 5.91 6.47
C ILE A 38 -5.31 4.48 6.96
N LYS A 39 -4.99 4.17 8.22
CA LYS A 39 -5.24 2.86 8.82
C LYS A 39 -6.74 2.55 8.88
N GLU A 40 -7.56 3.52 9.26
CA GLU A 40 -9.02 3.39 9.29
C GLU A 40 -9.57 3.09 7.88
N ASP A 41 -9.14 3.85 6.87
CA ASP A 41 -9.51 3.62 5.47
C ASP A 41 -9.10 2.22 5.00
N LEU A 42 -7.89 1.77 5.35
CA LEU A 42 -7.42 0.41 5.04
C LEU A 42 -8.33 -0.67 5.63
N ILE A 43 -8.78 -0.49 6.88
CA ILE A 43 -9.70 -1.43 7.51
C ILE A 43 -11.08 -1.35 6.87
N ASN A 44 -11.54 -0.20 6.42
CA ASN A 44 -12.88 -0.04 5.87
C ASN A 44 -12.97 -0.39 4.37
N ASN A 45 -11.84 -0.41 3.64
CA ASN A 45 -11.78 -0.66 2.21
C ASN A 45 -11.18 -2.04 1.87
N ASP A 46 -12.01 -2.94 1.34
CA ASP A 46 -11.57 -4.28 0.96
C ASP A 46 -11.18 -4.42 -0.53
N GLU A 47 -11.48 -3.43 -1.36
CA GLU A 47 -11.51 -3.60 -2.81
C GLU A 47 -10.25 -3.04 -3.49
N THR A 48 -9.68 -1.97 -2.95
CA THR A 48 -8.60 -1.23 -3.62
C THR A 48 -7.24 -1.45 -2.96
N PRO A 49 -6.16 -1.57 -3.73
CA PRO A 49 -4.80 -1.57 -3.18
C PRO A 49 -4.42 -0.16 -2.72
N PHE A 50 -3.70 -0.08 -1.60
CA PHE A 50 -3.14 1.18 -1.13
C PHE A 50 -1.78 1.45 -1.77
N PHE A 51 -1.72 2.38 -2.70
CA PHE A 51 -0.52 2.62 -3.47
C PHE A 51 0.64 3.18 -2.62
N CYS A 52 1.85 2.71 -2.91
CA CYS A 52 3.06 3.18 -2.25
C CYS A 52 3.30 4.65 -2.58
N HIS A 53 3.47 5.49 -1.55
CA HIS A 53 3.68 6.94 -1.70
C HIS A 53 4.89 7.28 -2.58
N LYS A 54 5.93 6.44 -2.60
CA LYS A 54 7.09 6.65 -3.47
C LYS A 54 6.75 6.43 -4.95
N THR A 55 5.82 5.52 -5.22
CA THR A 55 5.39 5.22 -6.59
C THR A 55 4.34 6.19 -7.08
N THR A 56 3.48 6.73 -6.20
CA THR A 56 2.47 7.71 -6.62
C THR A 56 3.09 8.99 -7.17
N TYR A 57 4.25 9.43 -6.65
CA TYR A 57 4.98 10.59 -7.17
C TYR A 57 5.72 10.36 -8.50
N SER A 58 5.98 9.10 -8.88
CA SER A 58 6.90 8.77 -9.99
C SER A 58 6.27 7.94 -11.12
N SER A 59 4.99 7.58 -10.97
CA SER A 59 4.26 6.70 -11.89
C SER A 59 3.39 7.43 -12.91
N GLY A 60 3.11 8.72 -12.68
CA GLY A 60 2.25 9.54 -13.56
C GLY A 60 0.78 9.58 -13.16
N GLY A 61 0.40 9.04 -12.00
CA GLY A 61 -0.92 9.29 -11.41
C GLY A 61 -1.03 10.72 -10.87
N PHE A 62 -2.26 11.20 -10.68
CA PHE A 62 -2.54 12.58 -10.29
C PHE A 62 -3.64 12.66 -9.24
N TYR A 63 -3.73 13.80 -8.55
CA TYR A 63 -4.85 14.09 -7.67
C TYR A 63 -5.89 14.89 -8.44
N ASP A 64 -7.10 14.38 -8.51
CA ASP A 64 -8.23 15.03 -9.15
C ASP A 64 -8.89 15.95 -8.12
N GLU A 65 -8.85 17.26 -8.38
CA GLU A 65 -9.37 18.28 -7.47
C GLU A 65 -10.90 18.32 -7.43
N GLU A 66 -11.59 17.84 -8.48
CA GLU A 66 -13.06 17.85 -8.54
C GLU A 66 -13.65 16.71 -7.72
N THR A 67 -13.01 15.55 -7.76
CA THR A 67 -13.43 14.33 -7.04
C THR A 67 -12.75 14.15 -5.69
N GLU A 68 -11.76 14.99 -5.38
CA GLU A 68 -10.89 14.90 -4.21
C GLU A 68 -10.25 13.51 -4.04
N ALA A 69 -9.88 12.89 -5.17
CA ALA A 69 -9.41 11.51 -5.21
C ALA A 69 -8.10 11.37 -6.01
N TYR A 70 -7.27 10.42 -5.60
CA TYR A 70 -6.10 10.04 -6.37
C TYR A 70 -6.48 9.13 -7.53
N VAL A 71 -6.10 9.52 -8.75
CA VAL A 71 -6.27 8.75 -9.98
C VAL A 71 -4.93 8.08 -10.32
N ASN A 72 -4.91 6.75 -10.25
CA ASN A 72 -3.72 5.96 -10.50
C ASN A 72 -3.44 5.78 -12.00
N SER A 73 -2.17 5.77 -12.37
CA SER A 73 -1.68 5.53 -13.74
C SER A 73 -1.64 4.05 -14.13
N GLY A 74 -1.80 3.14 -13.17
CA GLY A 74 -1.60 1.70 -13.36
C GLY A 74 -0.13 1.27 -13.27
N GLN A 75 0.76 2.20 -12.91
CA GLN A 75 2.20 1.99 -12.77
C GLN A 75 2.67 2.10 -11.31
N GLU A 76 1.75 2.22 -10.36
CA GLU A 76 1.98 2.24 -8.92
C GLU A 76 2.23 0.82 -8.39
N SER A 77 3.00 0.73 -7.29
CA SER A 77 3.16 -0.51 -6.55
C SER A 77 2.31 -0.48 -5.28
N TYR A 78 1.83 -1.63 -4.86
CA TYR A 78 1.09 -1.81 -3.62
C TYR A 78 2.04 -1.66 -2.42
N CYS A 79 1.68 -0.80 -1.47
CA CYS A 79 2.45 -0.54 -0.26
C CYS A 79 2.57 -1.78 0.64
N MET A 80 3.80 -2.28 0.81
CA MET A 80 4.09 -3.38 1.75
C MET A 80 3.79 -3.03 3.21
N GLY A 81 3.99 -1.77 3.62
CA GLY A 81 3.61 -1.32 4.97
C GLY A 81 2.11 -1.44 5.23
N ALA A 82 1.28 -1.13 4.23
CA ALA A 82 -0.17 -1.27 4.33
C ALA A 82 -0.61 -2.74 4.33
N MET A 83 -0.02 -3.58 3.48
CA MET A 83 -0.28 -5.04 3.47
C MET A 83 0.06 -5.67 4.82
N ALA A 84 1.21 -5.33 5.40
CA ALA A 84 1.63 -5.82 6.71
C ALA A 84 0.75 -5.29 7.86
N TYR A 85 0.30 -4.03 7.79
CA TYR A 85 -0.66 -3.49 8.75
C TYR A 85 -1.97 -4.27 8.74
N LEU A 86 -2.56 -4.47 7.56
CA LEU A 86 -3.78 -5.27 7.40
C LEU A 86 -3.60 -6.68 7.96
N TYR A 87 -2.51 -7.35 7.58
CA TYR A 87 -2.21 -8.69 8.05
C TYR A 87 -2.10 -8.75 9.58
N ALA A 88 -1.42 -7.79 10.21
CA ALA A 88 -1.29 -7.70 11.66
C ALA A 88 -2.64 -7.49 12.37
N LYS A 89 -3.64 -6.94 11.67
CA LYS A 89 -5.04 -6.82 12.15
C LYS A 89 -5.90 -8.03 11.77
N ASN A 90 -5.29 -9.16 11.38
CA ASN A 90 -5.96 -10.37 10.91
C ASN A 90 -6.91 -10.12 9.72
N ARG A 91 -6.55 -9.17 8.86
CA ARG A 91 -7.31 -8.80 7.66
C ARG A 91 -6.42 -8.86 6.42
N LEU A 92 -6.97 -9.30 5.30
CA LEU A 92 -6.35 -9.16 4.00
C LEU A 92 -7.42 -8.71 3.00
N ASN A 93 -7.23 -7.55 2.39
CA ASN A 93 -8.15 -7.07 1.36
C ASN A 93 -8.07 -7.93 0.08
N VAL A 94 -9.05 -7.79 -0.81
CA VAL A 94 -9.16 -8.57 -2.06
C VAL A 94 -7.85 -8.56 -2.86
N PRO A 95 -7.21 -7.39 -3.13
CA PRO A 95 -5.95 -7.36 -3.87
C PRO A 95 -4.83 -8.21 -3.23
N THR A 96 -4.67 -8.15 -1.91
CA THR A 96 -3.63 -8.95 -1.23
C THR A 96 -3.93 -10.44 -1.34
N ARG A 97 -5.19 -10.85 -1.14
CA ARG A 97 -5.60 -12.26 -1.27
C ARG A 97 -5.37 -12.80 -2.68
N ILE A 98 -5.74 -12.04 -3.70
CA ILE A 98 -5.49 -12.40 -5.10
C ILE A 98 -3.99 -12.48 -5.38
N GLY A 99 -3.21 -11.50 -4.92
CA GLY A 99 -1.75 -11.50 -5.08
C GLY A 99 -1.08 -12.73 -4.48
N LEU A 100 -1.50 -13.17 -3.30
CA LEU A 100 -1.02 -14.39 -2.65
C LEU A 100 -1.40 -15.65 -3.44
N VAL A 101 -2.67 -15.79 -3.84
CA VAL A 101 -3.16 -16.96 -4.60
C VAL A 101 -2.48 -17.08 -5.96
N MET A 102 -2.20 -15.96 -6.61
CA MET A 102 -1.53 -15.91 -7.91
C MET A 102 0.00 -16.04 -7.81
N GLY A 103 0.58 -16.12 -6.59
CA GLY A 103 2.03 -16.17 -6.40
C GLY A 103 2.76 -14.87 -6.78
N MET A 104 2.05 -13.74 -6.83
CA MET A 104 2.61 -12.42 -7.12
C MET A 104 3.13 -11.72 -5.86
N CYS A 105 2.58 -12.08 -4.70
CA CYS A 105 2.98 -11.60 -3.38
C CYS A 105 3.35 -12.80 -2.51
N ASP A 106 4.37 -12.65 -1.67
CA ASP A 106 4.78 -13.67 -0.69
C ASP A 106 4.28 -13.27 0.71
N ILE A 107 3.65 -14.21 1.41
CA ILE A 107 3.18 -14.00 2.77
C ILE A 107 4.35 -13.78 3.75
N GLU A 108 5.53 -14.34 3.46
CA GLU A 108 6.71 -14.16 4.31
C GLU A 108 7.26 -12.73 4.19
N ASP A 109 7.21 -12.10 3.03
CA ASP A 109 7.55 -10.67 2.86
C ASP A 109 6.65 -9.77 3.74
N ILE A 110 5.34 -10.10 3.79
CA ILE A 110 4.36 -9.42 4.64
C ILE A 110 4.71 -9.64 6.12
N LYS A 111 4.89 -10.88 6.56
CA LYS A 111 5.20 -11.21 7.97
C LYS A 111 6.51 -10.58 8.43
N ASN A 112 7.55 -10.64 7.61
CA ASN A 112 8.86 -10.05 7.89
C ASN A 112 8.80 -8.53 8.04
N THR A 113 7.77 -7.88 7.49
CA THR A 113 7.56 -6.43 7.63
C THR A 113 6.96 -6.04 8.98
N ILE A 114 6.14 -6.89 9.60
CA ILE A 114 5.36 -6.58 10.81
C ILE A 114 6.21 -6.01 11.97
N PRO A 115 7.40 -6.56 12.30
CA PRO A 115 8.22 -6.06 13.41
C PRO A 115 8.60 -4.58 13.28
N PHE A 116 8.64 -4.05 12.04
CA PHE A 116 9.15 -2.73 11.72
C PHE A 116 8.08 -1.64 11.60
N ILE A 117 6.79 -1.99 11.67
CA ILE A 117 5.70 -1.03 11.40
C ILE A 117 4.86 -0.67 12.62
N LYS A 118 4.24 0.52 12.58
CA LYS A 118 3.31 1.05 13.58
C LYS A 118 1.95 0.34 13.42
N ILE A 119 1.66 -0.62 14.31
CA ILE A 119 0.42 -1.43 14.29
C ILE A 119 -0.68 -0.79 15.15
N GLU A 120 -0.28 -0.13 16.23
CA GLU A 120 -1.18 0.58 17.15
C GLU A 120 -1.87 1.75 16.45
#